data_AF-A0A1V2CHR5-F1
#
_entry.id   AF-A0A1V2CHR5-F1
#
_cell.length_a   1.000
_cell.length_b   1.000
_cell.length_c   1.000
_cell.angle_alpha   90.00
_cell.angle_beta   90.00
_cell.angle_gamma   90.00
#
_symmetry.space_group_name_H-M   'P 1'
#
loop_
_entity.id
_entity.type
_entity.pdbx_description
1 polymer ?
#
loop_
_entity_poly.entity_id
_entity_poly.type
_entity_poly.pdbx_seq_one_letter_code
_entity_poly.pdbx_strand_id
1 'polypeptide(L)'
;MKKIIVLTILLAYNIFYSQNENSNGYVLEYNSLKNFKYQILKPVKIKLVDNKNEIDYSKIEGLLQSYFSANNIIWAKSDYIDSSVVISRDKEHFEKIKTLDKNENYIELENIYNFNYDNNDMAYVKFSFTFSEIPFQILNFLSLIKKDERWYIYNLPNQIKISMCLTNLNNLFLGDILNPKSSNLLKNKSSRYQYIDFDLLYDNYQALNQNEKRKIEDERIWNQNVGFNYNKETINVTISNKTVQTFAFNSSLFFKYGKKDKLYNDLKVKEKYKNELISSIIPNNNDTIKLVHKLAFQLRNSKIEIVKYQLNNKFYSKLLTDSQQLDIANIDNLSEFIRIIKSENLQDILSRNSGKDFENIIAKSLGNTNGLNISNLSDLVIKDKTKLSKYLDN
;
A
#
# COMPACT_ATOMS: atom_id res chain seq x y z
N MET A 1 -46.32 -19.14 -12.62
CA MET A 1 -46.18 -19.11 -11.15
C MET A 1 -45.10 -20.05 -10.62
N LYS A 2 -45.09 -21.36 -10.93
CA LYS A 2 -44.03 -22.30 -10.46
C LYS A 2 -42.58 -21.86 -10.77
N LYS A 3 -42.33 -21.31 -11.96
CA LYS A 3 -40.99 -20.78 -12.34
C LYS A 3 -40.57 -19.53 -11.54
N ILE A 4 -41.53 -18.69 -11.14
CA ILE A 4 -41.27 -17.49 -10.34
C ILE A 4 -40.93 -17.90 -8.91
N ILE A 5 -41.68 -18.86 -8.34
CA ILE A 5 -41.41 -19.40 -6.99
C ILE A 5 -40.01 -20.04 -6.93
N VAL A 6 -39.61 -20.81 -7.95
CA VAL A 6 -38.25 -21.39 -8.03
C VAL A 6 -37.17 -20.30 -8.13
N LEU A 7 -37.42 -19.22 -8.88
CA LEU A 7 -36.49 -18.09 -8.98
C LEU A 7 -36.40 -17.31 -7.66
N THR A 8 -37.52 -17.12 -6.95
CA THR A 8 -37.54 -16.45 -5.63
C THR A 8 -36.86 -17.31 -4.56
N ILE A 9 -37.03 -18.63 -4.60
CA ILE A 9 -36.33 -19.55 -3.71
C ILE A 9 -34.83 -19.59 -4.04
N LEU A 10 -34.43 -19.57 -5.32
CA LEU A 10 -33.02 -19.47 -5.72
C LEU A 10 -32.39 -18.13 -5.34
N LEU A 11 -33.12 -17.02 -5.47
CA LEU A 11 -32.67 -15.71 -5.02
C LEU A 11 -32.55 -15.66 -3.51
N ALA A 12 -33.53 -16.18 -2.77
CA ALA A 12 -33.45 -16.29 -1.31
C ALA A 12 -32.33 -17.23 -0.86
N TYR A 13 -32.09 -18.34 -1.56
CA TYR A 13 -30.99 -19.27 -1.26
C TYR A 13 -29.63 -18.61 -1.51
N ASN A 14 -29.47 -17.83 -2.59
CA ASN A 14 -28.27 -17.03 -2.83
C ASN A 14 -28.10 -15.92 -1.78
N ILE A 15 -29.18 -15.28 -1.32
CA ILE A 15 -29.12 -14.24 -0.29
C ILE A 15 -28.79 -14.83 1.09
N PHE A 16 -29.35 -16.00 1.45
CA PHE A 16 -29.04 -16.67 2.73
C PHE A 16 -27.64 -17.31 2.72
N TYR A 17 -27.14 -17.81 1.58
CA TYR A 17 -25.75 -18.25 1.45
C TYR A 17 -24.77 -17.08 1.40
N SER A 18 -25.10 -15.96 0.76
CA SER A 18 -24.21 -14.77 0.77
C SER A 18 -24.17 -14.07 2.13
N GLN A 19 -25.15 -14.28 3.01
CA GLN A 19 -25.15 -13.70 4.36
C GLN A 19 -24.47 -14.58 5.41
N ASN A 20 -24.47 -15.91 5.23
CA ASN A 20 -23.67 -16.83 6.06
C ASN A 20 -22.20 -16.92 5.61
N GLU A 21 -21.90 -16.52 4.38
CA GLU A 21 -20.56 -16.31 3.83
C GLU A 21 -20.42 -14.87 3.32
N ASN A 22 -20.49 -13.87 4.22
CA ASN A 22 -20.20 -12.47 3.86
C ASN A 22 -18.74 -12.35 3.37
N SER A 23 -18.57 -12.54 2.07
CA SER A 23 -17.34 -12.48 1.28
C SER A 23 -16.94 -11.05 0.90
N ASN A 24 -17.43 -10.04 1.63
CA ASN A 24 -16.83 -8.71 1.63
C ASN A 24 -15.85 -8.68 2.79
N GLY A 25 -14.63 -9.16 2.55
CA GLY A 25 -13.57 -9.16 3.56
C GLY A 25 -13.34 -7.78 4.19
N TYR A 26 -12.67 -7.73 5.34
CA TYR A 26 -12.37 -6.44 5.99
C TYR A 26 -11.32 -5.68 5.16
N VAL A 27 -11.48 -4.35 5.05
CA VAL A 27 -10.43 -3.49 4.45
C VAL A 27 -9.35 -3.29 5.50
N LEU A 28 -8.31 -4.12 5.41
CA LEU A 28 -7.17 -4.10 6.32
C LEU A 28 -5.93 -3.59 5.60
N GLU A 29 -5.21 -2.76 6.31
CA GLU A 29 -3.95 -2.18 5.89
C GLU A 29 -2.82 -2.68 6.79
N TYR A 30 -1.58 -2.60 6.33
CA TYR A 30 -0.41 -3.01 7.10
C TYR A 30 0.79 -2.14 6.74
N ASN A 31 1.70 -2.01 7.70
CA ASN A 31 2.97 -1.35 7.47
C ASN A 31 3.99 -2.37 6.97
N SER A 32 4.82 -1.97 6.02
CA SER A 32 5.89 -2.80 5.46
C SER A 32 7.19 -2.01 5.41
N LEU A 33 8.29 -2.67 5.76
CA LEU A 33 9.62 -2.11 5.66
C LEU A 33 10.15 -2.36 4.25
N LYS A 34 10.34 -1.29 3.48
CA LYS A 34 10.80 -1.35 2.09
C LYS A 34 12.20 -0.81 1.94
N ASN A 35 13.07 -1.62 1.35
CA ASN A 35 14.32 -1.10 0.79
C ASN A 35 13.96 -0.20 -0.39
N PHE A 36 14.60 0.96 -0.46
CA PHE A 36 14.40 1.90 -1.54
C PHE A 36 15.73 2.44 -2.08
N LYS A 37 15.67 2.94 -3.31
CA LYS A 37 16.69 3.76 -3.93
C LYS A 37 16.05 5.05 -4.45
N TYR A 38 16.39 6.18 -3.85
CA TYR A 38 15.95 7.51 -4.25
C TYR A 38 17.06 8.19 -5.06
N GLN A 39 16.72 8.70 -6.23
CA GLN A 39 17.65 9.34 -7.15
C GLN A 39 17.12 10.72 -7.50
N ILE A 40 17.90 11.77 -7.24
CA ILE A 40 17.71 13.10 -7.82
C ILE A 40 18.58 13.12 -9.07
N LEU A 41 17.96 13.40 -10.22
CA LEU A 41 18.65 13.35 -11.50
C LEU A 41 19.00 14.76 -11.97
N LYS A 42 20.14 14.86 -12.65
CA LYS A 42 20.40 15.97 -13.55
C LYS A 42 19.25 16.04 -14.59
N PRO A 43 18.79 17.26 -14.96
CA PRO A 43 17.72 17.40 -15.94
C PRO A 43 18.04 16.66 -17.25
N VAL A 44 17.30 15.60 -17.53
CA VAL A 44 17.29 14.90 -18.82
C VAL A 44 16.04 15.31 -19.55
N LYS A 45 16.20 15.95 -20.71
CA LYS A 45 15.07 16.35 -21.57
C LYS A 45 14.59 15.15 -22.38
N ILE A 46 13.35 14.74 -22.15
CA ILE A 46 12.66 13.70 -22.89
C ILE A 46 11.72 14.39 -23.88
N LYS A 47 11.99 14.23 -25.18
CA LYS A 47 11.24 14.88 -26.27
C LYS A 47 10.08 14.02 -26.75
N LEU A 48 9.10 14.67 -27.40
CA LEU A 48 8.02 14.00 -28.13
C LEU A 48 8.53 13.12 -29.27
N VAL A 49 7.80 12.04 -29.57
CA VAL A 49 8.00 11.17 -30.75
C VAL A 49 6.70 11.00 -31.52
N ASP A 50 6.78 10.70 -32.81
CA ASP A 50 5.58 10.49 -33.63
C ASP A 50 5.01 9.09 -33.48
N ASN A 51 5.90 8.11 -33.31
CA ASN A 51 5.53 6.70 -33.34
C ASN A 51 5.91 5.99 -32.05
N LYS A 52 4.97 5.16 -31.59
CA LYS A 52 5.17 4.28 -30.43
C LYS A 52 6.38 3.35 -30.57
N ASN A 53 6.75 2.97 -31.79
CA ASN A 53 7.84 2.02 -32.05
C ASN A 53 9.24 2.61 -31.81
N GLU A 54 9.36 3.93 -31.66
CA GLU A 54 10.62 4.62 -31.35
C GLU A 54 10.96 4.55 -29.84
N ILE A 55 10.06 4.00 -29.03
CA ILE A 55 10.11 4.08 -27.58
C ILE A 55 10.71 2.82 -26.95
N ASP A 56 11.74 3.03 -26.14
CA ASP A 56 12.34 1.98 -25.29
C ASP A 56 11.59 1.84 -23.95
N TYR A 57 10.53 1.04 -23.97
CA TYR A 57 9.70 0.77 -22.78
C TYR A 57 10.40 -0.01 -21.64
N SER A 58 11.64 -0.48 -21.86
CA SER A 58 12.44 -1.10 -20.79
C SER A 58 12.94 -0.09 -19.75
N LYS A 59 12.89 1.21 -20.08
CA LYS A 59 13.32 2.33 -19.23
C LYS A 59 12.15 3.20 -18.82
N ILE A 60 12.27 3.82 -17.64
CA ILE A 60 11.28 4.79 -17.12
C ILE A 60 11.13 5.96 -18.10
N GLU A 61 12.25 6.44 -18.64
CA GLU A 61 12.28 7.53 -19.61
C GLU A 61 11.47 7.22 -20.86
N GLY A 62 11.47 5.95 -21.32
CA GLY A 62 10.66 5.53 -22.45
C GLY A 62 9.16 5.54 -22.13
N LEU A 63 8.75 5.06 -20.95
CA LEU A 63 7.36 5.18 -20.53
C LEU A 63 6.92 6.65 -20.40
N LEU A 64 7.75 7.53 -19.85
CA LEU A 64 7.46 8.97 -19.79
C LEU A 64 7.36 9.59 -21.18
N GLN A 65 8.26 9.21 -22.10
CA GLN A 65 8.20 9.62 -23.50
C GLN A 65 6.89 9.20 -24.17
N SER A 66 6.44 7.96 -23.90
CA SER A 66 5.16 7.46 -24.39
C SER A 66 3.99 8.23 -23.81
N TYR A 67 3.98 8.40 -22.49
CA TYR A 67 2.94 9.13 -21.78
C TYR A 67 2.77 10.55 -22.30
N PHE A 68 3.88 11.20 -22.67
CA PHE A 68 3.91 12.53 -23.27
C PHE A 68 3.45 12.56 -24.73
N SER A 69 3.87 11.55 -25.51
CA SER A 69 3.69 11.53 -26.97
C SER A 69 2.37 10.89 -27.42
N ALA A 70 1.64 10.23 -26.51
CA ALA A 70 0.42 9.50 -26.83
C ALA A 70 -0.64 10.41 -27.47
N ASN A 71 -0.82 10.24 -28.78
CA ASN A 71 -1.69 11.07 -29.63
C ASN A 71 -3.04 10.40 -29.97
N ASN A 72 -3.38 9.31 -29.29
CA ASN A 72 -4.68 8.65 -29.38
C ASN A 72 -4.93 7.80 -28.13
N ILE A 73 -6.20 7.42 -27.92
CA ILE A 73 -6.62 6.68 -26.73
C ILE A 73 -6.03 5.26 -26.64
N ILE A 74 -5.82 4.59 -27.78
CA ILE A 74 -5.25 3.22 -27.80
C ILE A 74 -3.81 3.26 -27.31
N TRP A 75 -3.03 4.21 -27.79
CA TRP A 75 -1.67 4.44 -27.32
C TRP A 75 -1.67 4.81 -25.84
N ALA A 76 -2.46 5.82 -25.43
CA ALA A 76 -2.50 6.25 -24.03
C ALA A 76 -2.86 5.10 -23.08
N LYS A 77 -3.83 4.26 -23.44
CA LYS A 77 -4.21 3.07 -22.63
C LYS A 77 -3.12 2.02 -22.56
N SER A 78 -2.29 1.90 -23.59
CA SER A 78 -1.22 0.90 -23.63
C SER A 78 -0.06 1.18 -22.65
N ASP A 79 -0.03 2.35 -22.04
CA ASP A 79 0.93 2.72 -21.00
C ASP A 79 0.51 2.26 -19.61
N TYR A 80 -0.77 1.89 -19.42
CA TYR A 80 -1.30 1.41 -18.15
C TYR A 80 -1.25 -0.11 -18.09
N ILE A 81 -0.95 -0.66 -16.91
CA ILE A 81 -1.02 -2.12 -16.70
C ILE A 81 -2.47 -2.62 -16.77
N ASP A 82 -3.43 -1.80 -16.33
CA ASP A 82 -4.85 -2.08 -16.39
C ASP A 82 -5.49 -1.27 -17.54
N SER A 83 -5.90 -1.98 -18.58
CA SER A 83 -6.54 -1.38 -19.76
C SER A 83 -7.94 -0.79 -19.49
N SER A 84 -8.55 -1.09 -18.34
CA SER A 84 -9.85 -0.58 -17.92
C SER A 84 -9.79 0.84 -17.34
N VAL A 85 -8.58 1.35 -17.07
CA VAL A 85 -8.38 2.70 -16.53
C VAL A 85 -9.07 3.76 -17.39
N VAL A 86 -9.83 4.63 -16.72
CA VAL A 86 -10.44 5.80 -17.32
C VAL A 86 -9.37 6.87 -17.50
N ILE A 87 -9.13 7.27 -18.75
CA ILE A 87 -8.18 8.32 -19.11
C ILE A 87 -8.99 9.58 -19.45
N SER A 88 -8.64 10.71 -18.85
CA SER A 88 -9.33 12.00 -19.02
C SER A 88 -8.95 12.76 -20.30
N ARG A 89 -8.14 12.17 -21.19
CA ARG A 89 -7.67 12.79 -22.44
C ARG A 89 -8.70 12.60 -23.55
N ASP A 90 -9.12 13.70 -24.13
CA ASP A 90 -10.09 13.73 -25.21
C ASP A 90 -9.43 13.93 -26.59
N LYS A 91 -10.27 14.07 -27.63
CA LYS A 91 -9.80 14.25 -29.01
C LYS A 91 -9.00 15.54 -29.18
N GLU A 92 -9.37 16.62 -28.50
CA GLU A 92 -8.68 17.92 -28.61
C GLU A 92 -7.26 17.81 -28.05
N HIS A 93 -7.11 17.18 -26.88
CA HIS A 93 -5.80 16.86 -26.32
C HIS A 93 -4.91 16.12 -27.33
N PHE A 94 -5.44 15.06 -27.93
CA PHE A 94 -4.70 14.25 -28.88
C PHE A 94 -4.29 14.98 -30.16
N GLU A 95 -5.17 15.83 -30.71
CA GLU A 95 -4.79 16.66 -31.87
C GLU A 95 -3.74 17.69 -31.50
N LYS A 96 -3.82 18.31 -30.31
CA LYS A 96 -2.79 19.27 -29.86
C LYS A 96 -1.42 18.60 -29.80
N ILE A 97 -1.31 17.39 -29.21
CA ILE A 97 -0.03 16.66 -29.11
C ILE A 97 0.61 16.45 -30.50
N LYS A 98 -0.16 16.16 -31.55
CA LYS A 98 0.38 15.96 -32.92
C LYS A 98 1.00 17.22 -33.51
N THR A 99 0.57 18.40 -33.05
CA THR A 99 0.98 19.70 -33.60
C THR A 99 2.08 20.39 -32.80
N LEU A 100 2.47 19.85 -31.64
CA LEU A 100 3.49 20.45 -30.79
C LEU A 100 4.89 20.36 -31.41
N ASP A 101 5.67 21.44 -31.28
CA ASP A 101 7.09 21.42 -31.64
C ASP A 101 7.89 20.53 -30.68
N LYS A 102 8.50 19.49 -31.20
CA LYS A 102 9.25 18.49 -30.41
C LYS A 102 10.53 19.02 -29.77
N ASN A 103 11.07 20.14 -30.26
CA ASN A 103 12.28 20.76 -29.72
C ASN A 103 11.98 21.73 -28.59
N GLU A 104 10.79 22.34 -28.60
CA GLU A 104 10.39 23.30 -27.58
C GLU A 104 9.58 22.67 -26.45
N ASN A 105 8.94 21.53 -26.70
CA ASN A 105 8.09 20.82 -25.74
C ASN A 105 8.79 19.54 -25.26
N TYR A 106 9.00 19.42 -23.94
CA TYR A 106 9.75 18.31 -23.35
C TYR A 106 9.34 18.02 -21.91
N ILE A 107 9.61 16.79 -21.47
CA ILE A 107 9.59 16.40 -20.06
C ILE A 107 11.00 16.50 -19.48
N GLU A 108 11.13 16.94 -18.23
CA GLU A 108 12.33 16.74 -17.41
C GLU A 108 12.03 15.73 -16.29
N LEU A 109 12.73 14.61 -16.30
CA LEU A 109 12.70 13.64 -15.20
C LEU A 109 13.54 14.18 -14.02
N GLU A 110 12.92 14.34 -12.85
CA GLU A 110 13.55 15.04 -11.73
C GLU A 110 14.00 14.09 -10.63
N ASN A 111 13.14 13.15 -10.24
CA ASN A 111 13.50 12.13 -9.27
C ASN A 111 12.87 10.77 -9.58
N ILE A 112 13.53 9.73 -9.07
CA ILE A 112 13.02 8.36 -9.09
C ILE A 112 13.16 7.80 -7.68
N TYR A 113 12.07 7.29 -7.13
CA TYR A 113 12.05 6.49 -5.92
C TYR A 113 11.72 5.04 -6.29
N ASN A 114 12.73 4.17 -6.32
CA ASN A 114 12.58 2.75 -6.63
C ASN A 114 12.41 1.92 -5.36
N PHE A 115 11.53 0.93 -5.38
CA PHE A 115 11.34 -0.04 -4.30
C PHE A 115 10.80 -1.36 -4.85
N ASN A 116 10.83 -2.41 -4.03
CA ASN A 116 10.27 -3.71 -4.41
C ASN A 116 8.92 -3.95 -3.73
N TYR A 117 7.91 -4.31 -4.52
CA TYR A 117 6.59 -4.71 -4.04
C TYR A 117 6.10 -5.92 -4.84
N ASP A 118 5.68 -6.96 -4.14
CA ASP A 118 5.09 -8.14 -4.78
C ASP A 118 5.97 -8.81 -5.84
N ASN A 119 7.28 -8.83 -5.58
CA ASN A 119 8.34 -9.32 -6.47
C ASN A 119 8.44 -8.56 -7.80
N ASN A 120 7.86 -7.36 -7.87
CA ASN A 120 8.01 -6.45 -8.99
C ASN A 120 8.84 -5.23 -8.57
N ASP A 121 9.63 -4.74 -9.51
CA ASP A 121 10.26 -3.44 -9.38
C ASP A 121 9.18 -2.36 -9.52
N MET A 122 9.09 -1.50 -8.52
CA MET A 122 8.19 -0.36 -8.48
C MET A 122 9.00 0.92 -8.54
N ALA A 123 8.40 1.96 -9.12
CA ALA A 123 8.97 3.30 -9.06
C ALA A 123 7.88 4.35 -8.83
N TYR A 124 8.20 5.35 -8.02
CA TYR A 124 7.51 6.63 -8.03
C TYR A 124 8.40 7.65 -8.73
N VAL A 125 7.80 8.38 -9.65
CA VAL A 125 8.57 9.24 -10.56
C VAL A 125 7.97 10.63 -10.57
N LYS A 126 8.78 11.61 -10.17
CA LYS A 126 8.48 13.04 -10.27
C LYS A 126 9.15 13.61 -11.49
N PHE A 127 8.38 14.34 -12.29
CA PHE A 127 8.85 14.97 -13.52
C PHE A 127 8.08 16.24 -13.80
N SER A 128 8.56 17.06 -14.72
CA SER A 128 7.86 18.28 -15.13
C SER A 128 7.70 18.39 -16.63
N PHE A 129 6.57 18.95 -17.06
CA PHE A 129 6.34 19.33 -18.45
C PHE A 129 6.78 20.76 -18.69
N THR A 130 7.45 20.95 -19.82
CA THR A 130 7.71 22.27 -20.40
C THR A 130 6.97 22.34 -21.73
N PHE A 131 6.08 23.33 -21.87
CA PHE A 131 5.43 23.66 -23.14
C PHE A 131 5.81 25.08 -23.55
N SER A 132 6.07 25.33 -24.84
CA SER A 132 6.50 26.66 -25.29
C SER A 132 5.44 27.74 -25.07
N GLU A 133 4.16 27.37 -25.09
CA GLU A 133 3.03 28.27 -24.87
C GLU A 133 2.74 28.55 -23.37
N ILE A 134 3.41 27.87 -22.43
CA ILE A 134 3.12 27.96 -20.99
C ILE A 134 4.35 28.46 -20.23
N PRO A 135 4.33 29.65 -19.59
CA PRO A 135 5.53 30.30 -19.05
C PRO A 135 6.07 29.69 -17.75
N PHE A 136 5.63 28.49 -17.38
CA PHE A 136 6.02 27.77 -16.18
C PHE A 136 6.03 26.26 -16.43
N GLN A 137 6.76 25.54 -15.58
CA GLN A 137 6.80 24.09 -15.64
C GLN A 137 5.63 23.47 -14.88
N ILE A 138 4.98 22.47 -15.47
CA ILE A 138 3.88 21.74 -14.83
C ILE A 138 4.45 20.49 -14.16
N LEU A 139 4.40 20.44 -12.83
CA LEU A 139 4.84 19.28 -12.08
C LEU A 139 3.87 18.12 -12.22
N ASN A 140 4.40 16.90 -12.36
CA ASN A 140 3.63 15.69 -12.44
C ASN A 140 4.31 14.52 -11.70
N PHE A 141 3.53 13.48 -11.45
CA PHE A 141 3.94 12.31 -10.68
C PHE A 141 3.26 11.06 -11.23
N LEU A 142 4.03 9.99 -11.39
CA LEU A 142 3.51 8.68 -11.78
C LEU A 142 4.00 7.58 -10.84
N SER A 143 3.12 6.62 -10.57
CA SER A 143 3.46 5.34 -9.96
C SER A 143 3.58 4.28 -11.04
N LEU A 144 4.68 3.55 -11.02
CA LEU A 144 5.09 2.64 -12.08
C LEU A 144 5.38 1.24 -11.53
N ILE A 145 5.12 0.24 -12.36
CA ILE A 145 5.50 -1.17 -12.13
C ILE A 145 6.27 -1.70 -13.35
N LYS A 146 7.32 -2.47 -13.11
CA LYS A 146 8.01 -3.21 -14.17
C LYS A 146 7.45 -4.63 -14.25
N LYS A 147 7.00 -5.03 -15.43
CA LYS A 147 6.51 -6.38 -15.72
C LYS A 147 6.94 -6.80 -17.12
N ASP A 148 7.42 -8.04 -17.27
CA ASP A 148 7.88 -8.59 -18.55
C ASP A 148 8.90 -7.66 -19.25
N GLU A 149 9.88 -7.16 -18.49
CA GLU A 149 10.90 -6.20 -18.92
C GLU A 149 10.38 -4.83 -19.41
N ARG A 150 9.11 -4.50 -19.16
CA ARG A 150 8.47 -3.23 -19.55
C ARG A 150 7.91 -2.48 -18.35
N TRP A 151 8.11 -1.16 -18.32
CA TRP A 151 7.44 -0.29 -17.36
C TRP A 151 6.01 0.04 -17.79
N TYR A 152 5.11 0.06 -16.82
CA TYR A 152 3.71 0.46 -16.96
C TYR A 152 3.32 1.44 -15.85
N ILE A 153 2.36 2.32 -16.14
CA ILE A 153 1.67 3.11 -15.14
C ILE A 153 0.77 2.18 -14.33
N TYR A 154 0.94 2.19 -13.01
CA TYR A 154 0.19 1.37 -12.09
C TYR A 154 0.00 2.08 -10.76
N ASN A 155 -1.25 2.34 -10.40
CA ASN A 155 -1.58 2.98 -9.14
C ASN A 155 -1.88 1.91 -8.10
N LEU A 156 -0.95 1.75 -7.16
CA LEU A 156 -1.20 0.95 -5.96
C LEU A 156 -2.29 1.62 -5.09
N PRO A 157 -3.20 0.84 -4.51
CA PRO A 157 -4.16 1.39 -3.55
C PRO A 157 -3.42 1.95 -2.33
N ASN A 158 -4.05 2.91 -1.64
CA ASN A 158 -3.58 3.42 -0.36
C ASN A 158 -2.26 4.23 -0.38
N GLN A 159 -1.75 4.62 -1.54
CA GLN A 159 -0.45 5.31 -1.70
C GLN A 159 -0.54 6.84 -1.73
N ILE A 160 -1.66 7.43 -1.31
CA ILE A 160 -1.89 8.89 -1.43
C ILE A 160 -0.85 9.67 -0.62
N LYS A 161 -0.58 9.28 0.64
CA LYS A 161 0.34 9.99 1.53
C LYS A 161 1.78 10.03 1.00
N ILE A 162 2.33 8.87 0.61
CA ILE A 162 3.66 8.80 0.00
C ILE A 162 3.72 9.58 -1.32
N SER A 163 2.70 9.48 -2.16
CA SER A 163 2.63 10.22 -3.43
C SER A 163 2.63 11.73 -3.19
N MET A 164 1.87 12.21 -2.21
CA MET A 164 1.85 13.63 -1.84
C MET A 164 3.19 14.09 -1.27
N CYS A 165 3.85 13.32 -0.41
CA CYS A 165 5.18 13.66 0.06
C CYS A 165 6.20 13.75 -1.08
N LEU A 166 6.24 12.74 -1.96
CA LEU A 166 7.19 12.68 -3.07
C LEU A 166 6.92 13.74 -4.14
N THR A 167 5.66 14.13 -4.34
CA THR A 167 5.28 15.19 -5.28
C THR A 167 5.53 16.57 -4.69
N ASN A 168 5.02 16.82 -3.48
CA ASN A 168 4.93 18.18 -2.95
C ASN A 168 6.23 18.69 -2.36
N LEU A 169 7.02 17.83 -1.73
CA LEU A 169 8.27 18.25 -1.11
C LEU A 169 9.34 18.46 -2.18
N ASN A 170 10.21 19.44 -1.96
CA ASN A 170 11.32 19.68 -2.86
C ASN A 170 12.34 18.52 -2.82
N ASN A 171 13.00 18.25 -3.94
CA ASN A 171 13.80 17.04 -4.12
C ASN A 171 15.00 16.98 -3.17
N LEU A 172 15.63 18.14 -2.88
CA LEU A 172 16.80 18.23 -1.99
C LEU A 172 16.41 17.97 -0.53
N PHE A 173 15.28 18.50 -0.10
CA PHE A 173 14.72 18.27 1.23
C PHE A 173 14.32 16.80 1.42
N LEU A 174 13.67 16.19 0.42
CA LEU A 174 13.43 14.75 0.42
C LEU A 174 14.75 13.96 0.49
N GLY A 175 15.76 14.38 -0.28
CA GLY A 175 17.09 13.79 -0.22
C GLY A 175 17.71 13.86 1.18
N ASP A 176 17.61 15.00 1.85
CA ASP A 176 18.08 15.18 3.23
C ASP A 176 17.30 14.26 4.20
N ILE A 177 15.97 14.29 4.18
CA ILE A 177 15.15 13.45 5.08
C ILE A 177 15.40 11.95 4.89
N LEU A 178 15.52 11.50 3.64
CA LEU A 178 15.74 10.09 3.31
C LEU A 178 17.17 9.64 3.64
N ASN A 179 18.11 10.57 3.81
CA ASN A 179 19.49 10.26 4.16
C ASN A 179 19.60 9.83 5.63
N PRO A 180 20.11 8.63 5.94
CA PRO A 180 20.25 8.13 7.31
C PRO A 180 21.13 9.01 8.21
N LYS A 181 22.01 9.85 7.65
CA LYS A 181 22.88 10.76 8.43
C LYS A 181 22.28 12.13 8.73
N SER A 182 21.14 12.47 8.13
CA SER A 182 20.50 13.77 8.37
C SER A 182 20.02 13.93 9.81
N SER A 183 20.17 15.15 10.36
CA SER A 183 19.69 15.57 11.69
C SER A 183 18.35 16.30 11.62
N ASN A 184 17.68 16.30 10.46
CA ASN A 184 16.45 17.04 10.23
C ASN A 184 15.36 16.72 11.26
N LEU A 185 14.70 17.75 11.80
CA LEU A 185 13.71 17.62 12.86
C LEU A 185 12.50 16.76 12.45
N LEU A 186 12.11 16.78 11.17
CA LEU A 186 11.03 15.95 10.66
C LEU A 186 11.40 14.46 10.57
N LYS A 187 12.70 14.15 10.49
CA LYS A 187 13.21 12.78 10.61
C LYS A 187 13.29 12.30 12.07
N ASN A 188 13.49 13.20 13.03
CA ASN A 188 13.52 12.86 14.46
C ASN A 188 12.13 12.45 15.01
N LYS A 189 11.07 12.71 14.24
CA LYS A 189 9.72 12.17 14.47
C LYS A 189 9.49 10.82 13.77
N SER A 190 10.58 10.12 13.41
CA SER A 190 10.52 8.82 12.75
C SER A 190 9.70 7.81 13.54
N SER A 191 9.11 6.89 12.80
CA SER A 191 8.35 5.79 13.36
C SER A 191 9.17 4.99 14.38
N ARG A 192 8.47 4.15 15.16
CA ARG A 192 9.10 3.21 16.10
C ARG A 192 10.15 2.28 15.45
N TYR A 193 10.22 2.26 14.11
CA TYR A 193 11.14 1.46 13.31
C TYR A 193 12.49 2.13 13.05
N GLN A 194 12.76 3.33 13.57
CA GLN A 194 13.99 4.11 13.32
C GLN A 194 14.20 4.52 11.85
N TYR A 195 13.22 4.24 10.99
CA TYR A 195 13.19 4.59 9.58
C TYR A 195 12.12 5.64 9.31
N ILE A 196 12.28 6.35 8.19
CA ILE A 196 11.25 7.28 7.69
C ILE A 196 9.98 6.49 7.40
N ASP A 197 8.89 6.97 7.96
CA ASP A 197 7.54 6.47 7.73
C ASP A 197 6.77 7.55 6.97
N PHE A 198 6.32 7.20 5.77
CA PHE A 198 5.68 8.16 4.88
C PHE A 198 4.33 8.64 5.39
N ASP A 199 3.60 7.84 6.16
CA ASP A 199 2.32 8.26 6.73
C ASP A 199 2.57 9.30 7.83
N LEU A 200 3.53 9.04 8.72
CA LEU A 200 3.94 10.01 9.74
C LEU A 200 4.58 11.26 9.15
N LEU A 201 5.39 11.13 8.09
CA LEU A 201 5.98 12.27 7.39
C LEU A 201 4.88 13.17 6.81
N TYR A 202 3.88 12.55 6.17
CA TYR A 202 2.74 13.26 5.61
C TYR A 202 1.94 13.97 6.71
N ASP A 203 1.59 13.29 7.80
CA ASP A 203 0.80 13.88 8.88
C ASP A 203 1.54 15.05 9.54
N ASN A 204 2.86 14.91 9.74
CA ASN A 204 3.71 15.99 10.24
C ASN A 204 3.79 17.17 9.25
N TYR A 205 3.94 16.89 7.95
CA TYR A 205 3.93 17.90 6.91
C TYR A 205 2.59 18.65 6.91
N GLN A 206 1.46 17.95 7.03
CA GLN A 206 0.15 18.59 7.02
C GLN A 206 -0.10 19.48 8.24
N ALA A 207 0.49 19.14 9.39
CA ALA A 207 0.41 19.91 10.63
C ALA A 207 1.23 21.22 10.61
N LEU A 208 2.13 21.40 9.63
CA LEU A 208 2.90 22.65 9.48
C LEU A 208 1.98 23.80 9.04
N ASN A 209 2.32 25.03 9.47
CA ASN A 209 1.67 26.21 8.94
C ASN A 209 2.15 26.52 7.51
N GLN A 210 1.43 27.39 6.80
CA GLN A 210 1.73 27.68 5.38
C GLN A 210 3.14 28.22 5.14
N ASN A 211 3.67 29.04 6.05
CA ASN A 211 5.02 29.61 5.92
C ASN A 211 6.10 28.54 6.11
N GLU A 212 5.87 27.57 6.98
CA GLU A 212 6.76 26.42 7.17
C GLU A 212 6.71 25.47 5.97
N LYS A 213 5.50 25.19 5.43
CA LYS A 213 5.32 24.38 4.23
C LYS A 213 6.09 24.94 3.03
N ARG A 214 5.97 26.25 2.77
CA ARG A 214 6.67 26.92 1.67
C ARG A 214 8.20 26.79 1.71
N LYS A 215 8.81 26.53 2.86
CA LYS A 215 10.27 26.34 2.99
C LYS A 215 10.73 24.97 2.50
N ILE A 216 9.84 23.99 2.47
CA ILE A 216 10.17 22.58 2.19
C ILE A 216 9.45 22.04 0.95
N GLU A 217 8.41 22.72 0.49
CA GLU A 217 7.69 22.39 -0.73
C GLU A 217 8.48 22.77 -1.98
N ASP A 218 8.16 22.09 -3.08
CA ASP A 218 8.53 22.52 -4.42
C ASP A 218 7.86 23.88 -4.70
N GLU A 219 8.67 24.87 -5.07
CA GLU A 219 8.21 26.26 -5.19
C GLU A 219 7.12 26.42 -6.26
N ARG A 220 7.17 25.59 -7.30
CA ARG A 220 6.20 25.59 -8.41
C ARG A 220 4.77 25.28 -7.98
N ILE A 221 4.58 24.72 -6.79
CA ILE A 221 3.26 24.39 -6.24
C ILE A 221 2.53 25.66 -5.76
N TRP A 222 3.26 26.66 -5.27
CA TRP A 222 2.67 27.84 -4.65
C TRP A 222 3.11 29.16 -5.30
N ASN A 223 4.12 29.16 -6.16
CA ASN A 223 4.61 30.33 -6.88
C ASN A 223 4.55 30.10 -8.40
N GLN A 224 3.55 30.70 -9.04
CA GLN A 224 3.37 30.63 -10.50
C GLN A 224 4.45 31.39 -11.29
N ASN A 225 5.22 32.25 -10.63
CA ASN A 225 6.31 33.01 -11.25
C ASN A 225 7.64 32.22 -11.30
N VAL A 226 7.65 31.00 -10.76
CA VAL A 226 8.75 30.06 -10.93
C VAL A 226 8.73 29.61 -12.39
N GLY A 227 9.34 30.41 -13.26
CA GLY A 227 9.42 30.12 -14.69
C GLY A 227 10.28 28.87 -14.98
N PHE A 228 10.80 28.76 -16.20
CA PHE A 228 11.52 27.57 -16.67
C PHE A 228 12.86 27.25 -15.98
N ASN A 229 13.31 28.10 -15.05
CA ASN A 229 14.61 28.02 -14.37
C ASN A 229 14.49 27.69 -12.88
N TYR A 230 13.54 26.84 -12.48
CA TYR A 230 13.55 26.28 -11.12
C TYR A 230 14.88 25.54 -10.89
N ASN A 231 15.63 25.95 -9.86
CA ASN A 231 17.01 25.58 -9.52
C ASN A 231 17.51 24.29 -10.17
N LYS A 232 18.09 24.41 -11.37
CA LYS A 232 18.78 23.34 -12.10
C LYS A 232 20.23 23.18 -11.62
N GLU A 233 20.47 23.32 -10.31
CA GLU A 233 21.78 22.95 -9.79
C GLU A 233 22.01 21.48 -10.11
N THR A 234 23.16 21.20 -10.71
CA THR A 234 23.43 19.93 -11.38
C THR A 234 23.75 18.86 -10.34
N ILE A 235 22.73 18.31 -9.71
CA ILE A 235 22.90 17.42 -8.56
C ILE A 235 22.41 16.03 -8.93
N ASN A 236 23.35 15.11 -9.12
CA ASN A 236 23.06 13.68 -9.11
C ASN A 236 23.26 13.17 -7.69
N VAL A 237 22.16 12.91 -6.98
CA VAL A 237 22.19 12.31 -5.65
C VAL A 237 21.51 10.96 -5.72
N THR A 238 22.15 9.93 -5.17
CA THR A 238 21.54 8.62 -4.98
C THR A 238 21.62 8.25 -3.52
N ILE A 239 20.47 7.95 -2.94
CA ILE A 239 20.31 7.52 -1.55
C ILE A 239 19.66 6.15 -1.57
N SER A 240 20.19 5.23 -0.77
CA SER A 240 19.58 3.90 -0.59
C SER A 240 19.46 3.62 0.90
N ASN A 241 18.26 3.26 1.34
CA ASN A 241 17.96 2.99 2.74
C ASN A 241 16.64 2.20 2.83
N LYS A 242 16.06 2.13 4.03
CA LYS A 242 14.74 1.59 4.28
C LYS A 242 13.76 2.68 4.69
N THR A 243 12.49 2.48 4.32
CA THR A 243 11.35 3.28 4.77
C THR A 243 10.20 2.36 5.17
N VAL A 244 9.33 2.86 6.04
CA VAL A 244 8.05 2.24 6.34
C VAL A 244 7.01 2.83 5.38
N GLN A 245 6.28 1.94 4.72
CA GLN A 245 5.21 2.28 3.80
C GLN A 245 3.96 1.45 4.14
N THR A 246 2.80 2.05 3.97
CA THR A 246 1.52 1.38 4.23
C THR A 246 0.96 0.79 2.95
N PHE A 247 0.48 -0.45 3.04
CA PHE A 247 -0.14 -1.19 1.95
C PHE A 247 -1.48 -1.76 2.40
N ALA A 248 -2.31 -2.19 1.46
CA ALA A 248 -3.56 -2.89 1.73
C ALA A 248 -3.43 -4.38 1.41
N PHE A 249 -4.13 -5.23 2.16
CA PHE A 249 -4.28 -6.64 1.79
C PHE A 249 -5.26 -6.77 0.63
N ASN A 250 -5.05 -7.76 -0.25
CA ASN A 250 -5.95 -8.03 -1.37
C ASN A 250 -7.32 -8.51 -0.87
N SER A 251 -7.32 -9.29 0.21
CA SER A 251 -8.52 -9.70 0.93
C SER A 251 -8.15 -10.03 2.37
N SER A 252 -9.10 -9.87 3.28
CA SER A 252 -8.92 -10.32 4.66
C SER A 252 -10.22 -10.86 5.26
N LEU A 253 -10.11 -11.90 6.07
CA LEU A 253 -11.25 -12.62 6.64
C LEU A 253 -10.97 -12.97 8.09
N PHE A 254 -11.98 -12.79 8.93
CA PHE A 254 -11.95 -13.24 10.31
C PHE A 254 -12.87 -14.45 10.49
N PHE A 255 -12.37 -15.48 11.16
CA PHE A 255 -13.11 -16.70 11.43
C PHE A 255 -13.05 -17.04 12.92
N LYS A 256 -14.21 -17.24 13.53
CA LYS A 256 -14.31 -17.80 14.89
C LYS A 256 -14.56 -19.31 14.79
N TYR A 257 -13.74 -20.09 15.50
CA TYR A 257 -13.92 -21.54 15.55
C TYR A 257 -15.00 -21.91 16.58
N GLY A 258 -15.71 -23.00 16.31
CA GLY A 258 -16.70 -23.56 17.21
C GLY A 258 -16.08 -24.46 18.29
N LYS A 259 -16.87 -24.80 19.32
CA LYS A 259 -16.44 -25.67 20.43
C LYS A 259 -15.95 -27.07 19.99
N LYS A 260 -16.34 -27.52 18.78
CA LYS A 260 -15.98 -28.81 18.20
C LYS A 260 -14.68 -28.77 17.38
N ASP A 261 -14.15 -27.59 17.09
CA ASP A 261 -12.93 -27.43 16.28
C ASP A 261 -11.70 -27.66 17.15
N LYS A 262 -11.30 -28.93 17.21
CA LYS A 262 -10.14 -29.40 17.96
C LYS A 262 -9.16 -30.10 17.04
N LEU A 263 -7.88 -29.92 17.31
CA LEU A 263 -6.80 -30.63 16.63
C LEU A 263 -6.13 -31.56 17.63
N TYR A 264 -5.94 -32.81 17.24
CA TYR A 264 -5.30 -33.86 18.01
C TYR A 264 -4.70 -34.89 17.05
N ASN A 265 -3.77 -35.70 17.54
CA ASN A 265 -3.06 -36.69 16.73
C ASN A 265 -3.96 -37.90 16.38
N ASP A 266 -4.89 -37.70 15.45
CA ASP A 266 -5.79 -38.73 14.92
C ASP A 266 -5.82 -38.69 13.39
N LEU A 267 -5.94 -39.86 12.75
CA LEU A 267 -5.92 -39.99 11.31
C LEU A 267 -7.07 -39.22 10.64
N LYS A 268 -8.28 -39.20 11.21
CA LYS A 268 -9.41 -38.48 10.64
C LYS A 268 -9.20 -36.97 10.69
N VAL A 269 -8.58 -36.48 11.77
CA VAL A 269 -8.25 -35.05 11.91
C VAL A 269 -7.17 -34.66 10.90
N LYS A 270 -6.10 -35.46 10.77
CA LYS A 270 -5.03 -35.20 9.79
C LYS A 270 -5.55 -35.21 8.35
N GLU A 271 -6.39 -36.16 7.99
CA GLU A 271 -6.99 -36.22 6.65
C GLU A 271 -7.95 -35.05 6.40
N LYS A 272 -8.77 -34.66 7.39
CA LYS A 272 -9.67 -33.49 7.27
C LYS A 272 -8.92 -32.21 6.92
N TYR A 273 -7.77 -31.97 7.55
CA TYR A 273 -7.01 -30.72 7.42
C TYR A 273 -5.79 -30.81 6.51
N LYS A 274 -5.55 -31.93 5.81
CA LYS A 274 -4.32 -32.23 5.06
C LYS A 274 -3.86 -31.13 4.11
N ASN A 275 -4.81 -30.44 3.47
CA ASN A 275 -4.55 -29.40 2.48
C ASN A 275 -4.71 -27.98 3.05
N GLU A 276 -4.91 -27.84 4.35
CA GLU A 276 -5.02 -26.55 5.04
C GLU A 276 -3.73 -26.20 5.76
N LEU A 277 -3.40 -24.90 5.84
CA LEU A 277 -2.24 -24.40 6.57
C LEU A 277 -2.24 -24.84 8.05
N ILE A 278 -3.43 -25.02 8.61
CA ILE A 278 -3.65 -25.43 10.00
C ILE A 278 -3.21 -26.87 10.30
N SER A 279 -2.96 -27.70 9.28
CA SER A 279 -2.36 -29.02 9.48
C SER A 279 -0.99 -28.95 10.18
N SER A 280 -0.23 -27.89 9.93
CA SER A 280 1.11 -27.66 10.51
C SER A 280 1.12 -27.36 12.02
N ILE A 281 -0.06 -27.25 12.64
CA ILE A 281 -0.20 -27.07 14.09
C ILE A 281 -0.85 -28.26 14.77
N ILE A 282 -1.19 -29.33 14.03
CA ILE A 282 -1.67 -30.58 14.64
C ILE A 282 -0.57 -31.14 15.54
N PRO A 283 -0.85 -31.43 16.81
CA PRO A 283 0.15 -31.96 17.72
C PRO A 283 0.59 -33.36 17.28
N ASN A 284 1.87 -33.68 17.48
CA ASN A 284 2.42 -35.02 17.24
C ASN A 284 2.27 -35.96 18.44
N ASN A 285 1.81 -35.43 19.58
CA ASN A 285 1.57 -36.15 20.83
C ASN A 285 0.06 -36.29 21.10
N ASN A 286 -0.31 -36.77 22.29
CA ASN A 286 -1.70 -36.94 22.70
C ASN A 286 -2.39 -35.64 23.13
N ASP A 287 -1.73 -34.49 22.96
CA ASP A 287 -2.33 -33.21 23.32
C ASP A 287 -3.53 -32.89 22.43
N THR A 288 -4.45 -32.12 22.98
CA THR A 288 -5.59 -31.58 22.25
C THR A 288 -5.50 -30.07 22.22
N ILE A 289 -5.43 -29.52 21.02
CA ILE A 289 -5.52 -28.09 20.75
C ILE A 289 -6.98 -27.72 20.50
N LYS A 290 -7.48 -26.70 21.18
CA LYS A 290 -8.78 -26.08 20.87
C LYS A 290 -8.55 -24.84 20.03
N LEU A 291 -9.12 -24.79 18.84
CA LEU A 291 -9.04 -23.61 17.99
C LEU A 291 -9.98 -22.52 18.51
N VAL A 292 -9.57 -21.25 18.44
CA VAL A 292 -10.33 -20.13 19.01
C VAL A 292 -10.82 -19.20 17.90
N HIS A 293 -9.90 -18.57 17.18
CA HIS A 293 -10.20 -17.80 15.97
C HIS A 293 -8.97 -17.74 15.06
N LYS A 294 -9.17 -17.30 13.82
CA LYS A 294 -8.08 -16.89 12.94
C LYS A 294 -8.40 -15.59 12.22
N LEU A 295 -7.34 -14.85 11.92
CA LEU A 295 -7.37 -13.76 10.96
C LEU A 295 -6.56 -14.19 9.75
N ALA A 296 -7.23 -14.26 8.59
CA ALA A 296 -6.67 -14.72 7.34
C ALA A 296 -6.54 -13.55 6.36
N PHE A 297 -5.45 -13.51 5.60
CA PHE A 297 -5.18 -12.45 4.64
C PHE A 297 -4.61 -13.04 3.37
N GLN A 298 -4.89 -12.38 2.25
CA GLN A 298 -4.21 -12.61 0.98
C GLN A 298 -3.21 -11.49 0.76
N LEU A 299 -1.94 -11.86 0.65
CA LEU A 299 -0.85 -10.97 0.25
C LEU A 299 -0.18 -11.60 -0.97
N ARG A 300 -0.11 -10.91 -2.11
CA ARG A 300 0.33 -11.51 -3.38
C ARG A 300 -0.52 -12.74 -3.72
N ASN A 301 0.15 -13.83 -4.08
CA ASN A 301 -0.40 -15.16 -4.29
C ASN A 301 -0.29 -16.04 -3.02
N SER A 302 0.14 -15.47 -1.89
CA SER A 302 0.37 -16.19 -0.65
C SER A 302 -0.80 -16.05 0.31
N LYS A 303 -1.26 -17.17 0.85
CA LYS A 303 -2.26 -17.19 1.90
C LYS A 303 -1.58 -17.12 3.26
N ILE A 304 -2.00 -16.16 4.09
CA ILE A 304 -1.49 -15.97 5.43
C ILE A 304 -2.63 -16.18 6.43
N GLU A 305 -2.40 -16.94 7.49
CA GLU A 305 -3.34 -17.11 8.60
C GLU A 305 -2.63 -16.91 9.94
N ILE A 306 -3.14 -16.03 10.80
CA ILE A 306 -2.72 -15.95 12.20
C ILE A 306 -3.80 -16.62 13.03
N VAL A 307 -3.46 -17.77 13.62
CA VAL A 307 -4.41 -18.64 14.31
C VAL A 307 -4.19 -18.55 15.81
N LYS A 308 -5.23 -18.15 16.54
CA LYS A 308 -5.29 -18.26 18.00
C LYS A 308 -5.83 -19.64 18.39
N TYR A 309 -5.14 -20.30 19.31
CA TYR A 309 -5.55 -21.60 19.84
C TYR A 309 -5.22 -21.74 21.33
N GLN A 310 -5.86 -22.70 21.98
CA GLN A 310 -5.65 -23.03 23.39
C GLN A 310 -5.04 -24.42 23.53
N LEU A 311 -3.96 -24.52 24.29
CA LEU A 311 -3.30 -25.78 24.66
C LEU A 311 -3.02 -25.73 26.17
N ASN A 312 -3.39 -26.77 26.90
CA ASN A 312 -3.20 -26.85 28.36
C ASN A 312 -3.71 -25.60 29.12
N ASN A 313 -4.91 -25.15 28.74
CA ASN A 313 -5.58 -23.94 29.23
C ASN A 313 -4.88 -22.60 28.96
N LYS A 314 -3.75 -22.57 28.23
CA LYS A 314 -3.04 -21.35 27.84
C LYS A 314 -3.31 -20.99 26.38
N PHE A 315 -3.37 -19.69 26.09
CA PHE A 315 -3.55 -19.19 24.72
C PHE A 315 -2.23 -18.99 24.00
N TYR A 316 -2.20 -19.45 22.76
CA TYR A 316 -1.10 -19.34 21.81
C TYR A 316 -1.60 -18.73 20.51
N SER A 317 -0.67 -18.14 19.77
CA SER A 317 -0.87 -17.67 18.40
C SER A 317 0.20 -18.32 17.52
N LYS A 318 -0.16 -18.68 16.29
CA LYS A 318 0.81 -19.08 15.29
C LYS A 318 0.47 -18.48 13.93
N LEU A 319 1.49 -17.89 13.31
CA LEU A 319 1.48 -17.45 11.92
C LEU A 319 1.70 -18.67 11.02
N LEU A 320 0.79 -18.86 10.07
CA LEU A 320 0.81 -19.92 9.08
C LEU A 320 0.80 -19.28 7.71
N THR A 321 1.66 -19.76 6.82
CA THR A 321 1.86 -19.18 5.50
C THR A 321 2.36 -20.26 4.55
N ASP A 322 1.94 -20.19 3.30
CA ASP A 322 2.50 -20.98 2.19
C ASP A 322 3.79 -20.36 1.62
N SER A 323 4.08 -19.10 1.98
CA SER A 323 5.31 -18.37 1.63
C SER A 323 6.31 -18.34 2.76
N GLN A 324 7.60 -18.47 2.42
CA GLN A 324 8.71 -18.30 3.35
C GLN A 324 9.07 -16.84 3.63
N GLN A 325 8.62 -15.89 2.81
CA GLN A 325 8.92 -14.46 2.96
C GLN A 325 7.66 -13.66 3.20
N LEU A 326 7.66 -12.89 4.29
CA LEU A 326 6.59 -11.98 4.70
C LEU A 326 7.15 -10.59 4.92
N ASP A 327 6.65 -9.63 4.14
CA ASP A 327 7.06 -8.22 4.25
C ASP A 327 6.08 -7.42 5.13
N ILE A 328 5.70 -7.93 6.30
CA ILE A 328 4.82 -7.23 7.24
C ILE A 328 5.66 -6.74 8.42
N ALA A 329 5.69 -5.43 8.64
CA ALA A 329 6.35 -4.84 9.79
C ALA A 329 5.62 -5.25 11.07
N ASN A 330 6.39 -5.60 12.11
CA ASN A 330 5.89 -6.00 13.43
C ASN A 330 4.90 -7.18 13.39
N ILE A 331 5.15 -8.18 12.53
CA ILE A 331 4.33 -9.40 12.48
C ILE A 331 4.25 -10.13 13.84
N ASP A 332 5.29 -10.04 14.66
CA ASP A 332 5.30 -10.59 16.02
C ASP A 332 4.32 -9.86 16.94
N ASN A 333 4.22 -8.54 16.86
CA ASN A 333 3.23 -7.76 17.60
C ASN A 333 1.81 -8.10 17.13
N LEU A 334 1.62 -8.29 15.82
CA LEU A 334 0.33 -8.72 15.29
C LEU A 334 -0.04 -10.12 15.83
N SER A 335 0.90 -11.06 15.84
CA SER A 335 0.72 -12.40 16.40
C SER A 335 0.41 -12.36 17.91
N GLU A 336 1.13 -11.53 18.67
CA GLU A 336 0.90 -11.32 20.09
C GLU A 336 -0.47 -10.68 20.35
N PHE A 337 -0.86 -9.68 19.56
CA PHE A 337 -2.19 -9.07 19.61
C PHE A 337 -3.28 -10.12 19.39
N ILE A 338 -3.17 -10.93 18.35
CA ILE A 338 -4.11 -12.03 18.07
C ILE A 338 -4.15 -13.03 19.22
N ARG A 339 -2.99 -13.35 19.84
CA ARG A 339 -2.94 -14.23 21.02
C ARG A 339 -3.76 -13.70 22.19
N ILE A 340 -3.67 -12.40 22.47
CA ILE A 340 -4.25 -11.81 23.69
C ILE A 340 -5.65 -11.23 23.49
N ILE A 341 -6.10 -10.92 22.27
CA ILE A 341 -7.44 -10.34 22.06
C ILE A 341 -8.54 -11.39 22.15
N LYS A 342 -9.66 -11.08 22.80
CA LYS A 342 -10.86 -11.93 22.78
C LYS A 342 -11.51 -11.92 21.39
N SER A 343 -12.14 -13.03 21.01
CA SER A 343 -12.70 -13.20 19.66
C SER A 343 -13.79 -12.18 19.34
N GLU A 344 -14.72 -11.96 20.27
CA GLU A 344 -15.80 -10.98 20.14
C GLU A 344 -15.27 -9.55 20.00
N ASN A 345 -14.27 -9.17 20.81
CA ASN A 345 -13.69 -7.83 20.74
C ASN A 345 -12.93 -7.62 19.42
N LEU A 346 -12.22 -8.64 18.92
CA LEU A 346 -11.57 -8.55 17.62
C LEU A 346 -12.60 -8.38 16.51
N GLN A 347 -13.70 -9.14 16.54
CA GLN A 347 -14.79 -8.99 15.58
C GLN A 347 -15.38 -7.57 15.61
N ASP A 348 -15.67 -7.05 16.81
CA ASP A 348 -16.22 -5.70 17.00
C ASP A 348 -15.26 -4.61 16.52
N ILE A 349 -13.94 -4.77 16.75
CA ILE A 349 -12.93 -3.84 16.25
C ILE A 349 -12.89 -3.86 14.72
N LEU A 350 -12.85 -5.05 14.12
CA LEU A 350 -12.82 -5.23 12.66
C LEU A 350 -14.09 -4.67 12.00
N SER A 351 -15.25 -4.84 12.63
CA SER A 351 -16.53 -4.30 12.15
C SER A 351 -16.78 -2.85 12.58
N ARG A 352 -15.88 -2.22 13.33
CA ARG A 352 -16.01 -0.87 13.91
C ARG A 352 -17.24 -0.67 14.82
N ASN A 353 -17.71 -1.74 15.45
CA ASN A 353 -18.83 -1.74 16.40
C ASN A 353 -18.34 -1.84 17.85
N SER A 354 -17.15 -1.30 18.14
CA SER A 354 -16.53 -1.43 19.46
C SER A 354 -17.03 -0.37 20.44
N GLY A 355 -17.08 -0.69 21.74
CA GLY A 355 -17.38 0.31 22.78
C GLY A 355 -16.35 1.45 22.86
N LYS A 356 -16.69 2.52 23.59
CA LYS A 356 -15.93 3.79 23.71
C LYS A 356 -14.41 3.63 23.92
N ASP A 357 -13.98 2.61 24.67
CA ASP A 357 -12.55 2.40 24.97
C ASP A 357 -11.72 1.99 23.75
N PHE A 358 -12.34 1.34 22.76
CA PHE A 358 -11.67 0.99 21.50
C PHE A 358 -11.84 2.06 20.42
N GLU A 359 -12.85 2.94 20.48
CA GLU A 359 -13.06 3.99 19.48
C GLU A 359 -11.81 4.85 19.26
N ASN A 360 -11.13 5.26 20.34
CA ASN A 360 -9.91 6.05 20.25
C ASN A 360 -8.73 5.26 19.64
N ILE A 361 -8.64 3.96 19.94
CA ILE A 361 -7.60 3.09 19.38
C ILE A 361 -7.86 2.81 17.90
N ILE A 362 -9.11 2.55 17.54
CA ILE A 362 -9.54 2.38 16.15
C ILE A 362 -9.22 3.65 15.37
N ALA A 363 -9.64 4.81 15.87
CA ALA A 363 -9.36 6.10 15.22
C ALA A 363 -7.85 6.32 14.99
N LYS A 364 -7.00 5.94 15.95
CA LYS A 364 -5.53 6.05 15.84
C LYS A 364 -4.87 4.94 15.02
N SER A 365 -5.60 3.89 14.67
CA SER A 365 -5.11 2.77 13.86
C SER A 365 -5.69 2.75 12.45
N LEU A 366 -6.52 3.72 12.07
CA LEU A 366 -6.91 3.89 10.67
C LEU A 366 -5.69 4.27 9.83
N GLY A 367 -5.59 3.72 8.61
CA GLY A 367 -4.61 4.14 7.62
C GLY A 367 -5.24 4.91 6.45
N ASN A 368 -4.60 4.94 5.28
CA ASN A 368 -4.85 6.01 4.30
C ASN A 368 -6.15 5.84 3.48
N THR A 369 -6.75 4.65 3.43
CA THR A 369 -8.06 4.41 2.79
C THR A 369 -9.21 4.40 3.80
N ASN A 370 -9.01 4.96 4.99
CA ASN A 370 -9.85 4.70 6.16
C ASN A 370 -9.94 3.21 6.50
N GLY A 371 -9.10 2.34 5.95
CA GLY A 371 -8.98 0.94 6.35
C GLY A 371 -8.35 0.81 7.74
N LEU A 372 -8.57 -0.31 8.42
CA LEU A 372 -7.94 -0.55 9.71
C LEU A 372 -6.51 -1.05 9.49
N ASN A 373 -5.51 -0.26 9.89
CA ASN A 373 -4.11 -0.66 9.82
C ASN A 373 -3.77 -1.57 11.00
N ILE A 374 -3.65 -2.87 10.72
CA ILE A 374 -3.49 -3.88 11.76
C ILE A 374 -2.12 -3.82 12.43
N SER A 375 -1.09 -3.33 11.75
CA SER A 375 0.24 -3.07 12.35
C SER A 375 0.13 -1.97 13.40
N ASN A 376 -0.55 -0.86 13.07
CA ASN A 376 -0.77 0.24 14.02
C ASN A 376 -1.65 -0.21 15.19
N LEU A 377 -2.72 -0.97 14.91
CA LEU A 377 -3.61 -1.50 15.93
C LEU A 377 -2.87 -2.40 16.92
N SER A 378 -2.10 -3.39 16.44
CA SER A 378 -1.36 -4.29 17.31
C SER A 378 -0.37 -3.54 18.19
N ASP A 379 0.30 -2.53 17.62
CA ASP A 379 1.28 -1.70 18.32
C ASP A 379 0.66 -0.80 19.41
N LEU A 380 -0.58 -0.35 19.21
CA LEU A 380 -1.33 0.43 20.20
C LEU A 380 -1.84 -0.47 21.32
N VAL A 381 -2.43 -1.62 20.98
CA VAL A 381 -3.01 -2.55 21.96
C VAL A 381 -1.93 -3.12 22.89
N ILE A 382 -0.76 -3.49 22.36
CA ILE A 382 0.35 -3.98 23.18
C ILE A 382 0.86 -2.89 24.12
N LYS A 383 0.94 -1.63 23.65
CA LYS A 383 1.41 -0.50 24.46
C LYS A 383 0.43 -0.14 25.59
N ASP A 384 -0.87 -0.21 25.31
CA ASP A 384 -1.93 0.13 26.28
C ASP A 384 -2.56 -1.12 26.94
N LYS A 385 -1.86 -2.27 26.94
CA LYS A 385 -2.36 -3.57 27.42
C LYS A 385 -3.06 -3.51 28.78
N THR A 386 -2.50 -2.78 29.74
CA THR A 386 -3.06 -2.62 31.09
C THR A 386 -4.43 -1.96 31.08
N LYS A 387 -4.60 -0.90 30.29
CA LYS A 387 -5.89 -0.17 30.16
C LYS A 387 -6.94 -1.02 29.46
N LEU A 388 -6.51 -1.90 28.57
CA LEU A 388 -7.38 -2.75 27.75
C LEU A 388 -7.64 -4.13 28.36
N SER A 389 -7.11 -4.41 29.56
CA SER A 389 -7.11 -5.74 30.19
C SER A 389 -8.48 -6.46 30.19
N LYS A 390 -9.60 -5.75 30.36
CA LYS A 390 -10.96 -6.35 30.30
C LYS A 390 -11.31 -6.95 28.93
N TYR A 391 -10.69 -6.46 27.86
CA TYR A 391 -10.91 -6.89 26.49
C TYR A 391 -9.96 -8.01 26.04
N LEU A 392 -8.98 -8.34 26.87
CA LEU A 392 -7.91 -9.28 26.56
C LEU A 392 -8.10 -10.59 27.36
N ASP A 393 -7.67 -11.68 26.76
CA ASP A 393 -7.41 -12.96 27.41
C ASP A 393 -6.00 -12.88 28.02
N ASN A 394 -5.92 -12.46 29.28
CA ASN A 394 -4.68 -12.36 30.05
C ASN A 394 -4.22 -13.72 30.58
#